data_AF-A0A9P3C1Y9-F1
#
_entry.id   AF-A0A9P3C1Y9-F1
#
_cell.length_a   1.000
_cell.length_b   1.000
_cell.length_c   1.000
_cell.angle_alpha   90.00
_cell.angle_beta   90.00
_cell.angle_gamma   90.00
#
_symmetry.space_group_name_H-M   'P 1'
#
loop_
_entity.id
_entity.type
_entity.pdbx_description
1 polymer ?
#
loop_
_entity_poly.entity_id
_entity_poly.type
_entity_poly.pdbx_seq_one_letter_code
_entity_poly.pdbx_strand_id
1 'polypeptide(L)'
;MVKSIGDFTMSVRKLDRESGQVYEEQAMAPAMSFSMGPSWVHESPFSIVERDARHEKGAPSLKECAMEQLLADQRDLTPELFHHIPWRMASRLWDHLGKRQRRTLYMWKLFATVYPAEFRSVAKYRSMKVKWPQMPLREYWSVVKSDSLSWRLVLTLAPSFGRVPELVEIANIKNLVALEIATPLQVMPMSDSSELRVAGLNDRIARTWSELAETSAAFTHLRVLRLYSQPDLSPVGIRYLSALPGLCLIIAHGCPNLKSCLQGESLDKDRWEVTAIPQFVVKNSNQIEVSEPLTLYECYQKSFHASSDGHVIEEGLLRGSPVLDFRIVPEGSQGLGKRGSSSSTIYFQRRTASGSRPPDPPLKKVKMADQSPEETSRPSSGSRKPVMRKGNPRDLRDVLGDFL
;
A
#
# COMPACT_ATOMS: atom_id res chain seq x y z
N MET A 1 31.94 -13.45 12.85
CA MET A 1 32.96 -12.40 12.63
C MET A 1 33.07 -12.20 11.12
N VAL A 2 32.23 -11.33 10.56
CA VAL A 2 32.16 -11.10 9.10
C VAL A 2 33.07 -9.92 8.79
N LYS A 3 34.12 -10.16 8.01
CA LYS A 3 34.97 -9.09 7.49
C LYS A 3 34.12 -8.19 6.60
N SER A 4 34.09 -6.91 6.96
CA SER A 4 33.64 -5.83 6.09
C SER A 4 34.40 -5.94 4.77
N ILE A 5 33.69 -6.21 3.67
CA ILE A 5 34.23 -6.00 2.33
C ILE A 5 34.24 -4.49 2.17
N GLY A 6 35.41 -3.88 2.35
CA GLY A 6 35.58 -2.46 2.18
C GLY A 6 35.25 -2.07 0.75
N ASP A 7 34.38 -1.08 0.60
CA ASP A 7 34.20 -0.37 -0.66
C ASP A 7 35.56 0.21 -1.07
N PHE A 8 36.09 -0.24 -2.21
CA PHE A 8 37.28 0.37 -2.81
C PHE A 8 36.87 1.73 -3.37
N THR A 9 37.00 2.79 -2.57
CA THR A 9 36.88 4.17 -3.02
C THR A 9 38.25 4.67 -3.45
N MET A 10 38.48 4.82 -4.76
CA MET A 10 39.59 5.62 -5.26
C MET A 10 39.12 7.06 -5.43
N SER A 11 39.65 7.95 -4.59
CA SER A 11 39.52 9.40 -4.75
C SER A 11 40.77 9.93 -5.44
N VAL A 12 40.59 10.63 -6.56
CA VAL A 12 41.66 11.31 -7.30
C VAL A 12 41.34 12.79 -7.39
N ARG A 13 42.18 13.64 -6.78
CA ARG A 13 42.09 15.08 -6.96
C ARG A 13 42.65 15.47 -8.31
N LYS A 14 41.84 16.18 -9.11
CA LYS A 14 42.22 16.69 -10.42
C LYS A 14 42.09 18.21 -10.42
N LEU A 15 42.97 18.84 -11.19
CA LEU A 15 42.96 20.27 -11.44
C LEU A 15 42.56 20.46 -12.89
N ASP A 16 41.44 21.15 -13.12
CA ASP A 16 41.12 21.66 -14.44
C ASP A 16 42.06 22.83 -14.76
N ARG A 17 42.88 22.66 -15.79
CA ARG A 17 43.92 23.63 -16.16
C ARG A 17 43.35 24.87 -16.86
N GLU A 18 42.14 24.81 -17.41
CA GLU A 18 41.53 25.96 -18.09
C GLU A 18 40.77 26.88 -17.14
N SER A 19 40.06 26.31 -16.16
CA SER A 19 39.32 27.09 -15.15
C SER A 19 40.10 27.36 -13.86
N GLY A 20 41.22 26.65 -13.64
CA GLY A 20 41.97 26.68 -12.38
C GLY A 20 41.24 25.99 -11.21
N GLN A 21 40.10 25.34 -11.48
CA GLN A 21 39.27 24.71 -10.46
C GLN A 21 39.83 23.34 -10.08
N VAL A 22 40.02 23.13 -8.78
CA VAL A 22 40.37 21.81 -8.21
C VAL A 22 39.08 21.08 -7.88
N TYR A 23 38.93 19.86 -8.40
CA TYR A 23 37.81 18.98 -8.09
C TYR A 23 38.31 17.60 -7.66
N GLU A 24 37.51 16.91 -6.85
CA GLU A 24 37.80 15.57 -6.37
C GLU A 24 36.89 14.59 -7.10
N GLU A 25 37.48 13.69 -7.89
CA GLU A 25 36.74 12.66 -8.60
C GLU A 25 36.78 11.38 -7.77
N GLN A 26 35.60 10.93 -7.32
CA GLN A 26 35.45 9.67 -6.62
C GLN A 26 34.81 8.64 -7.54
N ALA A 27 35.57 7.61 -7.90
CA ALA A 27 35.04 6.46 -8.62
C ALA A 27 34.46 5.46 -7.61
N MET A 28 33.13 5.35 -7.57
CA MET A 28 32.44 4.30 -6.82
C MET A 28 32.09 3.15 -7.78
N ALA A 29 32.74 2.00 -7.62
CA ALA A 29 32.23 0.78 -8.25
C ALA A 29 30.92 0.39 -7.51
N PRO A 30 29.81 0.10 -8.21
CA PRO A 30 28.63 -0.43 -7.55
C PRO A 30 29.03 -1.73 -6.85
N ALA A 31 28.62 -1.91 -5.59
CA ALA A 31 28.90 -3.14 -4.86
C ALA A 31 28.43 -4.34 -5.72
N MET A 32 29.20 -5.43 -5.76
CA MET A 32 28.93 -6.61 -6.61
C MET A 32 27.50 -7.19 -6.41
N SER A 33 26.83 -6.86 -5.31
CA SER A 33 25.42 -7.20 -5.06
C SER A 33 24.45 -6.50 -6.02
N PHE A 34 24.73 -5.27 -6.46
CA PHE A 34 23.87 -4.51 -7.37
C PHE A 34 23.92 -5.01 -8.81
N SER A 35 25.08 -5.51 -9.27
CA SER A 35 25.23 -6.00 -10.64
C SER A 35 24.40 -7.27 -10.92
N MET A 36 23.90 -7.93 -9.87
CA MET A 36 23.14 -9.18 -9.96
C MET A 36 21.62 -8.99 -9.79
N GLY A 37 21.16 -7.75 -9.57
CA GLY A 37 19.75 -7.37 -9.56
C GLY A 37 19.14 -7.15 -8.16
N PRO A 38 18.14 -6.25 -8.02
CA PRO A 38 17.61 -5.81 -6.71
C PRO A 38 17.07 -6.93 -5.81
N SER A 39 16.52 -8.01 -6.38
CA SER A 39 15.94 -9.11 -5.59
C SER A 39 16.96 -9.91 -4.77
N TRP A 40 18.26 -9.73 -5.05
CA TRP A 40 19.35 -10.56 -4.53
C TRP A 40 20.32 -9.77 -3.63
N VAL A 41 20.06 -8.49 -3.39
CA VAL A 41 20.89 -7.65 -2.54
C VAL A 41 20.91 -8.16 -1.09
N HIS A 42 19.80 -8.74 -0.62
CA HIS A 42 19.63 -9.19 0.76
C HIS A 42 19.65 -10.70 0.95
N GLU A 43 19.69 -11.47 -0.14
CA GLU A 43 19.63 -12.93 -0.13
C GLU A 43 20.53 -13.48 -1.24
N SER A 44 21.33 -14.51 -0.95
CA SER A 44 22.17 -15.15 -1.96
C SER A 44 21.31 -15.94 -2.97
N PRO A 45 21.42 -15.66 -4.29
CA PRO A 45 20.78 -16.48 -5.33
C PRO A 45 21.44 -17.85 -5.45
N PHE A 46 22.70 -17.95 -5.00
CA PHE A 46 23.52 -19.14 -5.16
C PHE A 46 23.32 -20.11 -4.01
N SER A 47 23.13 -21.35 -4.40
CA SER A 47 23.23 -22.52 -3.54
C SER A 47 24.72 -22.86 -3.42
N ILE A 48 25.42 -22.44 -2.34
CA ILE A 48 26.76 -22.98 -2.08
C ILE A 48 26.57 -24.49 -1.90
N VAL A 49 27.18 -25.30 -2.76
CA VAL A 49 27.02 -26.76 -2.76
C VAL A 49 27.56 -27.33 -1.44
N GLU A 50 26.75 -27.27 -0.39
CA GLU A 50 26.96 -28.04 0.82
C GLU A 50 26.50 -29.44 0.47
N ARG A 51 27.48 -30.31 0.23
CA ARG A 51 27.24 -31.73 0.00
C ARG A 51 26.39 -32.25 1.15
N ASP A 52 25.13 -32.62 0.85
CA ASP A 52 24.22 -33.22 1.82
C ASP A 52 24.97 -34.39 2.49
N ALA A 53 25.04 -34.42 3.83
CA ALA A 53 25.70 -35.50 4.59
C ALA A 53 25.12 -36.90 4.26
N ARG A 54 23.93 -36.94 3.63
CA ARG A 54 23.32 -38.15 3.08
C ARG A 54 24.10 -38.81 1.94
N HIS A 55 25.02 -38.09 1.29
CA HIS A 55 25.85 -38.60 0.20
C HIS A 55 27.27 -39.00 0.66
N GLU A 56 27.42 -39.39 1.93
CA GLU A 56 28.65 -39.99 2.47
C GLU A 56 28.97 -41.36 1.86
N LYS A 57 27.98 -42.05 1.27
CA LYS A 57 28.17 -43.32 0.55
C LYS A 57 27.41 -43.32 -0.78
N GLY A 58 28.15 -43.42 -1.88
CA GLY A 58 27.61 -43.54 -3.25
C GLY A 58 27.38 -42.22 -3.98
N ALA A 59 27.14 -42.32 -5.29
CA ALA A 59 26.81 -41.17 -6.13
C ALA A 59 25.35 -40.74 -5.90
N PRO A 60 25.04 -39.42 -5.89
CA PRO A 60 23.67 -38.93 -5.85
C PRO A 60 22.87 -39.42 -7.05
N SER A 61 21.56 -39.58 -6.87
CA SER A 61 20.68 -39.97 -7.98
C SER A 61 20.63 -38.86 -9.04
N LEU A 62 20.42 -39.22 -10.32
CA LEU A 62 20.26 -38.24 -11.40
C LEU A 62 19.21 -37.18 -11.07
N LYS A 63 18.12 -37.59 -10.41
CA LYS A 63 17.05 -36.70 -9.95
C LYS A 63 17.57 -35.66 -8.95
N GLU A 64 18.40 -36.06 -7.99
CA GLU A 64 19.00 -35.14 -7.03
C GLU A 64 19.99 -34.21 -7.71
N CYS A 65 20.86 -34.71 -8.58
CA CYS A 65 21.77 -33.87 -9.37
C CYS A 65 21.02 -32.83 -10.21
N ALA A 66 19.96 -33.23 -10.90
CA ALA A 66 19.15 -32.31 -11.69
C ALA A 66 18.46 -31.26 -10.83
N MET A 67 17.98 -31.63 -9.64
CA MET A 67 17.38 -30.71 -8.68
C MET A 67 18.40 -29.73 -8.10
N GLU A 68 19.60 -30.19 -7.75
CA GLU A 68 20.71 -29.33 -7.32
C GLU A 68 21.08 -28.33 -8.39
N GLN A 69 21.25 -28.80 -9.63
CA GLN A 69 21.63 -27.95 -10.75
C GLN A 69 20.56 -26.89 -11.05
N LEU A 70 19.28 -27.28 -11.02
CA LEU A 70 18.15 -26.36 -11.22
C LEU A 70 18.11 -25.27 -10.15
N LEU A 71 18.48 -25.60 -8.91
CA LEU A 71 18.43 -24.68 -7.77
C LEU A 71 19.78 -24.00 -7.47
N ALA A 72 20.82 -24.32 -8.25
CA ALA A 72 22.16 -23.77 -8.08
C ALA A 72 22.19 -22.28 -8.39
N ASP A 73 21.52 -21.89 -9.48
CA ASP A 73 21.29 -20.51 -9.87
C ASP A 73 19.79 -20.24 -9.99
N GLN A 74 19.22 -19.61 -8.97
CA GLN A 74 17.80 -19.31 -8.92
C GLN A 74 17.39 -18.19 -9.88
N ARG A 75 18.34 -17.46 -10.48
CA ARG A 75 18.05 -16.29 -11.33
C ARG A 75 17.46 -16.65 -12.68
N ASP A 76 17.78 -17.83 -13.18
CA ASP A 76 17.33 -18.32 -14.49
C ASP A 76 15.88 -18.81 -14.45
N LEU A 77 15.30 -18.97 -13.25
CA LEU A 77 13.96 -19.53 -13.07
C LEU A 77 12.86 -18.48 -13.21
N THR A 78 12.50 -18.14 -14.44
CA THR A 78 11.38 -17.23 -14.69
C THR A 78 10.01 -17.92 -14.47
N PRO A 79 8.94 -17.16 -14.18
CA PRO A 79 7.59 -17.71 -14.06
C PRO A 79 7.14 -18.52 -15.28
N GLU A 80 7.51 -18.08 -16.48
CA GLU A 80 7.15 -18.73 -17.74
C GLU A 80 7.80 -20.12 -17.85
N LEU A 81 9.08 -20.23 -17.52
CA LEU A 81 9.79 -21.50 -17.51
C LEU A 81 9.28 -22.42 -16.41
N PHE A 82 9.00 -21.86 -15.22
CA PHE A 82 8.61 -22.63 -14.05
C PHE A 82 7.15 -23.12 -14.09
N HIS A 83 6.29 -22.53 -14.94
CA HIS A 83 4.88 -22.92 -15.11
C HIS A 83 4.68 -24.33 -15.68
N HIS A 84 5.65 -24.85 -16.43
CA HIS A 84 5.57 -26.19 -17.03
C HIS A 84 5.83 -27.32 -16.03
N ILE A 85 6.25 -27.01 -14.80
CA ILE A 85 6.54 -28.00 -13.79
C ILE A 85 5.23 -28.41 -13.07
N PRO A 86 4.89 -29.70 -12.95
CA PRO A 86 3.71 -30.08 -12.17
C PRO A 86 3.88 -29.72 -10.69
N TRP A 87 2.81 -29.27 -10.02
CA TRP A 87 2.84 -28.89 -8.59
C TRP A 87 3.50 -29.95 -7.69
N ARG A 88 3.27 -31.24 -7.94
CA ARG A 88 3.89 -32.33 -7.17
C ARG A 88 5.43 -32.28 -7.18
N MET A 89 6.03 -31.85 -8.28
CA MET A 89 7.47 -31.66 -8.40
C MET A 89 7.89 -30.33 -7.77
N ALA A 90 7.17 -29.25 -8.07
CA ALA A 90 7.43 -27.94 -7.49
C ALA A 90 7.41 -27.98 -5.95
N SER A 91 6.41 -28.63 -5.35
CA SER A 91 6.32 -28.83 -3.90
C SER A 91 7.56 -29.53 -3.33
N ARG A 92 8.10 -30.53 -4.03
CA ARG A 92 9.34 -31.20 -3.61
C ARG A 92 10.55 -30.28 -3.70
N LEU A 93 10.64 -29.44 -4.74
CA LEU A 93 11.68 -28.41 -4.86
C LEU A 93 11.59 -27.41 -3.70
N TRP A 94 10.38 -26.98 -3.35
CA TRP A 94 10.14 -26.06 -2.22
C TRP A 94 10.55 -26.67 -0.87
N ASP A 95 10.26 -27.95 -0.66
CA ASP A 95 10.69 -28.70 0.53
C ASP A 95 12.21 -28.89 0.57
N HIS A 96 12.83 -29.14 -0.58
CA HIS A 96 14.29 -29.25 -0.71
C HIS A 96 14.98 -27.93 -0.34
N LEU A 97 14.51 -26.81 -0.86
CA LEU A 97 14.97 -25.47 -0.46
C LEU A 97 14.76 -25.22 1.04
N GLY A 98 13.64 -25.69 1.60
CA GLY A 98 13.33 -25.57 3.02
C GLY A 98 14.33 -26.30 3.93
N LYS A 99 14.64 -27.55 3.60
CA LYS A 99 15.59 -28.39 4.36
C LYS A 99 16.98 -27.77 4.46
N ARG A 100 17.36 -26.95 3.46
CA ARG A 100 18.66 -26.29 3.39
C ARG A 100 18.63 -24.83 3.79
N GLN A 101 17.50 -24.33 4.32
CA GLN A 101 17.29 -22.93 4.69
C GLN A 101 17.52 -21.95 3.53
N ARG A 102 17.20 -22.36 2.29
CA ARG A 102 17.46 -21.64 1.03
C ARG A 102 16.18 -21.17 0.33
N ARG A 103 15.08 -21.05 1.07
CA ARG A 103 13.86 -20.43 0.55
C ARG A 103 14.08 -18.93 0.46
N THR A 104 14.52 -18.43 -0.68
CA THR A 104 14.64 -16.99 -0.96
C THR A 104 13.27 -16.36 -1.18
N LEU A 105 13.16 -15.04 -1.01
CA LEU A 105 12.03 -14.22 -1.41
C LEU A 105 11.75 -14.37 -2.90
N TYR A 106 12.77 -14.43 -3.75
CA TYR A 106 12.59 -14.66 -5.18
C TYR A 106 11.84 -15.98 -5.44
N MET A 107 12.32 -17.09 -4.87
CA MET A 107 11.63 -18.38 -5.03
C MET A 107 10.23 -18.34 -4.42
N TRP A 108 10.05 -17.69 -3.27
CA TRP A 108 8.72 -17.53 -2.70
C TRP A 108 7.76 -16.79 -3.66
N LYS A 109 8.22 -15.69 -4.28
CA LYS A 109 7.45 -14.93 -5.28
C LYS A 109 7.15 -15.77 -6.53
N LEU A 110 8.13 -16.52 -7.01
CA LEU A 110 8.00 -17.42 -8.16
C LEU A 110 6.89 -18.45 -7.91
N PHE A 111 6.97 -19.17 -6.80
CA PHE A 111 5.98 -20.16 -6.40
C PHE A 111 4.59 -19.55 -6.17
N ALA A 112 4.51 -18.39 -5.50
CA ALA A 112 3.25 -17.69 -5.27
C ALA A 112 2.60 -17.22 -6.57
N THR A 113 3.41 -16.92 -7.60
CA THR A 113 2.92 -16.47 -8.90
C THR A 113 2.47 -17.63 -9.78
N VAL A 114 3.22 -18.72 -9.81
CA VAL A 114 2.95 -19.86 -10.69
C VAL A 114 1.87 -20.80 -10.12
N TYR A 115 1.84 -20.99 -8.79
CA TYR A 115 0.91 -21.93 -8.12
C TYR A 115 0.09 -21.24 -7.01
N PRO A 116 -0.69 -20.19 -7.31
CA PRO A 116 -1.40 -19.41 -6.28
C PRO A 116 -2.46 -20.21 -5.52
N ALA A 117 -3.00 -21.28 -6.10
CA ALA A 117 -4.03 -22.12 -5.48
C ALA A 117 -3.45 -23.11 -4.47
N GLU A 118 -2.32 -23.71 -4.80
CA GLU A 118 -1.68 -24.73 -3.99
C GLU A 118 -0.73 -24.12 -2.97
N PHE A 119 0.07 -23.11 -3.38
CA PHE A 119 1.11 -22.50 -2.56
C PHE A 119 0.55 -21.75 -1.34
N ARG A 120 -0.70 -21.28 -1.40
CA ARG A 120 -1.38 -20.65 -0.27
C ARG A 120 -1.50 -21.55 0.95
N SER A 121 -1.50 -22.88 0.79
CA SER A 121 -1.55 -23.82 1.91
C SER A 121 -0.17 -24.16 2.46
N VAL A 122 0.88 -24.00 1.64
CA VAL A 122 2.26 -24.36 1.98
C VAL A 122 3.00 -23.21 2.65
N ALA A 123 2.92 -22.00 2.08
CA ALA A 123 3.67 -20.85 2.55
C ALA A 123 2.85 -19.57 2.39
N LYS A 124 1.73 -19.50 3.13
CA LYS A 124 0.79 -18.37 3.12
C LYS A 124 1.43 -17.04 3.49
N TYR A 125 2.44 -17.04 4.34
CA TYR A 125 3.04 -15.82 4.89
C TYR A 125 4.57 -15.90 4.80
N ARG A 126 5.18 -14.83 4.28
CA ARG A 126 6.63 -14.62 4.26
C ARG A 126 6.93 -13.25 4.82
N SER A 127 7.90 -13.16 5.72
CA SER A 127 8.39 -11.88 6.22
C SER A 127 9.83 -11.65 5.77
N MET A 128 10.14 -10.40 5.44
CA MET A 128 11.49 -9.93 5.16
C MET A 128 11.69 -8.58 5.83
N LYS A 129 12.78 -8.47 6.58
CA LYS A 129 13.15 -7.25 7.30
C LYS A 129 14.49 -6.74 6.80
N VAL A 130 14.47 -5.53 6.26
CA VAL A 130 15.64 -4.75 5.88
C VAL A 130 15.91 -3.74 6.98
N LYS A 131 17.08 -3.86 7.62
CA LYS A 131 17.49 -2.95 8.71
C LYS A 131 17.91 -1.58 8.18
N TRP A 132 18.66 -1.60 7.09
CA TRP A 132 19.21 -0.43 6.43
C TRP A 132 19.04 -0.59 4.92
N PRO A 133 18.48 0.42 4.23
CA PRO A 133 18.37 0.38 2.79
C PRO A 133 19.76 0.29 2.16
N GLN A 134 20.09 -0.86 1.58
CA GLN A 134 21.31 -1.05 0.79
C GLN A 134 21.14 -0.61 -0.66
N MET A 135 19.96 -0.11 -1.06
CA MET A 135 19.64 0.36 -2.41
C MET A 135 18.56 1.46 -2.32
N PRO A 136 18.34 2.28 -3.36
CA PRO A 136 17.25 3.28 -3.36
C PRO A 136 15.88 2.65 -3.10
N LEU A 137 14.94 3.37 -2.48
CA LEU A 137 13.61 2.81 -2.17
C LEU A 137 12.85 2.39 -3.42
N ARG A 138 13.04 3.12 -4.52
CA ARG A 138 12.49 2.76 -5.83
C ARG A 138 12.88 1.34 -6.28
N GLU A 139 14.11 0.90 -6.01
CA GLU A 139 14.54 -0.46 -6.34
C GLU A 139 13.82 -1.49 -5.45
N TYR A 140 13.60 -1.19 -4.16
CA TYR A 140 12.75 -2.06 -3.33
C TYR A 140 11.31 -2.17 -3.85
N TRP A 141 10.72 -1.08 -4.36
CA TRP A 141 9.39 -1.11 -4.97
C TRP A 141 9.33 -2.08 -6.14
N SER A 142 10.37 -2.16 -6.96
CA SER A 142 10.46 -3.15 -8.05
C SER A 142 10.52 -4.60 -7.53
N VAL A 143 11.10 -4.83 -6.35
CA VAL A 143 11.21 -6.16 -5.73
C VAL A 143 9.87 -6.63 -5.16
N VAL A 144 9.07 -5.71 -4.61
CA VAL A 144 7.83 -6.01 -3.87
C VAL A 144 6.54 -5.79 -4.69
N LYS A 145 6.64 -5.20 -5.88
CA LYS A 145 5.51 -5.01 -6.78
C LYS A 145 5.13 -6.33 -7.47
N SER A 146 3.83 -6.58 -7.56
CA SER A 146 3.24 -7.64 -8.38
C SER A 146 2.03 -7.08 -9.14
N ASP A 147 2.14 -7.04 -10.47
CA ASP A 147 1.03 -6.61 -11.34
C ASP A 147 -0.04 -7.69 -11.52
N SER A 148 0.31 -8.97 -11.32
CA SER A 148 -0.62 -10.10 -11.44
C SER A 148 -1.49 -10.32 -10.19
N LEU A 149 -1.21 -9.61 -9.09
CA LEU A 149 -1.92 -9.73 -7.81
C LEU A 149 -1.94 -11.16 -7.23
N SER A 150 -1.04 -12.02 -7.68
CA SER A 150 -0.90 -13.43 -7.26
C SER A 150 -0.60 -13.57 -5.76
N TRP A 151 0.03 -12.56 -5.18
CA TRP A 151 0.32 -12.42 -3.76
C TRP A 151 0.14 -10.96 -3.33
N ARG A 152 -0.02 -10.74 -2.02
CA ARG A 152 -0.32 -9.43 -1.42
C ARG A 152 0.86 -8.89 -0.63
N LEU A 153 0.97 -7.57 -0.55
CA LEU A 153 2.03 -6.88 0.16
C LEU A 153 1.50 -6.17 1.41
N VAL A 154 2.13 -6.46 2.53
CA VAL A 154 2.08 -5.71 3.78
C VAL A 154 3.41 -4.97 3.88
N LEU A 155 3.39 -3.64 3.83
CA LEU A 155 4.60 -2.83 3.79
C LEU A 155 4.73 -2.01 5.07
N THR A 156 5.87 -2.11 5.75
CA THR A 156 6.25 -1.21 6.85
C THR A 156 7.47 -0.40 6.44
N LEU A 157 7.37 0.92 6.50
CA LEU A 157 8.42 1.84 6.10
C LEU A 157 8.70 2.87 7.19
N ALA A 158 9.98 3.01 7.56
CA ALA A 158 10.44 4.19 8.29
C ALA A 158 10.74 5.33 7.29
N PRO A 159 10.04 6.48 7.36
CA PRO A 159 10.23 7.59 6.44
C PRO A 159 11.60 8.27 6.57
N SER A 160 12.36 7.99 7.62
CA SER A 160 13.77 8.39 7.74
C SER A 160 14.65 7.88 6.59
N PHE A 161 14.18 6.87 5.86
CA PHE A 161 14.88 6.29 4.73
C PHE A 161 14.42 6.80 3.36
N GLY A 162 13.31 7.55 3.30
CA GLY A 162 12.66 7.90 2.05
C GLY A 162 12.54 9.39 1.82
N ARG A 163 12.52 9.78 0.55
CA ARG A 163 12.14 11.12 0.09
C ARG A 163 10.67 11.16 -0.31
N VAL A 164 10.10 12.36 -0.41
CA VAL A 164 8.70 12.56 -0.84
C VAL A 164 8.35 11.83 -2.14
N PRO A 165 9.17 11.87 -3.21
CA PRO A 165 8.85 11.15 -4.46
C PRO A 165 8.72 9.63 -4.25
N GLU A 166 9.58 9.05 -3.42
CA GLU A 166 9.57 7.60 -3.15
C GLU A 166 8.33 7.17 -2.37
N LEU A 167 7.78 8.03 -1.52
CA LEU A 167 6.49 7.81 -0.86
C LEU A 167 5.31 7.93 -1.83
N VAL A 168 5.36 8.88 -2.76
CA VAL A 168 4.34 9.01 -3.81
C VAL A 168 4.34 7.76 -4.69
N GLU A 169 5.51 7.21 -5.01
CA GLU A 169 5.67 6.00 -5.83
C GLU A 169 5.08 4.73 -5.22
N ILE A 170 4.81 4.68 -3.90
CA ILE A 170 4.11 3.56 -3.25
C ILE A 170 2.74 3.33 -3.90
N ALA A 171 2.11 4.38 -4.45
CA ALA A 171 0.86 4.30 -5.18
C ALA A 171 0.90 3.34 -6.39
N ASN A 172 2.09 3.10 -6.96
CA ASN A 172 2.29 2.19 -8.10
C ASN A 172 2.28 0.70 -7.70
N ILE A 173 2.27 0.39 -6.40
CA ILE A 173 2.32 -0.98 -5.89
C ILE A 173 0.90 -1.54 -5.79
N LYS A 174 0.40 -2.11 -6.90
CA LYS A 174 -0.99 -2.59 -7.02
C LYS A 174 -1.36 -3.69 -6.03
N ASN A 175 -0.42 -4.54 -5.66
CA ASN A 175 -0.63 -5.65 -4.71
C ASN A 175 -0.58 -5.23 -3.22
N LEU A 176 -0.45 -3.94 -2.93
CA LEU A 176 -0.41 -3.41 -1.56
C LEU A 176 -1.78 -3.52 -0.88
N VAL A 177 -1.81 -4.15 0.30
CA VAL A 177 -3.04 -4.35 1.09
C VAL A 177 -2.99 -3.72 2.47
N ALA A 178 -1.79 -3.50 3.01
CA ALA A 178 -1.62 -2.76 4.25
C ALA A 178 -0.30 -1.98 4.22
N LEU A 179 -0.35 -0.76 4.74
CA LEU A 179 0.80 0.15 4.78
C LEU A 179 0.99 0.69 6.20
N GLU A 180 2.22 0.64 6.69
CA GLU A 180 2.63 1.31 7.92
C GLU A 180 3.74 2.32 7.63
N ILE A 181 3.52 3.57 8.01
CA ILE A 181 4.53 4.63 7.94
C ILE A 181 4.86 5.06 9.37
N ALA A 182 6.11 4.82 9.75
CA ALA A 182 6.55 4.97 11.12
C ALA A 182 7.72 5.95 11.26
N THR A 183 7.44 7.21 11.58
CA THR A 183 8.49 8.22 11.81
C THR A 183 9.13 7.98 13.18
N PRO A 184 10.43 7.63 13.25
CA PRO A 184 11.10 7.51 14.54
C PRO A 184 11.20 8.88 15.22
N LEU A 185 10.83 8.93 16.51
CA LEU A 185 10.88 10.14 17.35
C LEU A 185 12.31 10.63 17.65
N GLN A 186 13.32 9.77 17.43
CA GLN A 186 14.73 10.12 17.54
C GLN A 186 15.35 10.06 16.15
N VAL A 187 15.67 11.24 15.62
CA VAL A 187 16.56 11.39 14.47
C VAL A 187 17.90 10.82 14.91
N MET A 188 18.31 9.67 14.39
CA MET A 188 19.72 9.30 14.48
C MET A 188 20.51 10.37 13.71
N PRO A 189 21.58 10.93 14.29
CA PRO A 189 22.43 11.86 13.58
C PRO A 189 23.13 11.09 12.46
N MET A 190 22.57 11.14 11.25
CA MET A 190 23.28 10.70 10.05
C MET A 190 24.33 11.76 9.76
N SER A 191 25.58 11.33 9.70
CA SER A 191 26.77 12.14 9.43
C SER A 191 26.59 13.01 8.18
N ASP A 192 26.96 14.29 8.32
CA ASP A 192 27.28 15.29 7.31
C ASP A 192 26.76 15.07 5.88
N SER A 193 25.62 15.70 5.56
CA SER A 193 25.47 16.62 4.40
C SER A 193 23.99 16.92 4.14
N SER A 194 23.65 18.22 4.18
CA SER A 194 22.45 18.86 3.62
C SER A 194 21.06 18.30 4.00
N GLU A 195 20.32 19.07 4.81
CA GLU A 195 18.85 19.00 5.05
C GLU A 195 18.16 17.69 4.63
N LEU A 196 18.40 16.60 5.36
CA LEU A 196 17.64 15.37 5.20
C LEU A 196 16.23 15.60 5.79
N ARG A 197 15.35 16.28 5.04
CA ARG A 197 13.94 16.41 5.41
C ARG A 197 13.34 15.00 5.42
N VAL A 198 13.21 14.44 6.61
CA VAL A 198 12.48 13.20 6.87
C VAL A 198 11.13 13.32 6.20
N ALA A 199 10.86 12.51 5.18
CA ALA A 199 9.62 12.58 4.44
C ALA A 199 8.50 11.94 5.25
N GLY A 200 7.93 12.65 6.22
CA GLY A 200 6.69 12.22 6.86
C GLY A 200 5.53 12.21 5.86
N LEU A 201 4.51 11.40 6.13
CA LEU A 201 3.23 11.53 5.44
C LEU A 201 2.61 12.88 5.84
N ASN A 202 2.28 13.69 4.83
CA ASN A 202 1.65 15.00 5.00
C ASN A 202 0.44 15.12 4.06
N ASP A 203 -0.32 16.21 4.23
CA ASP A 203 -1.54 16.46 3.45
C ASP A 203 -1.30 16.51 1.93
N ARG A 204 -0.11 16.95 1.48
CA ARG A 204 0.22 17.00 0.05
C ARG A 204 0.37 15.59 -0.54
N ILE A 205 1.07 14.71 0.16
CA ILE A 205 1.20 13.30 -0.25
C ILE A 205 -0.17 12.62 -0.23
N ALA A 206 -0.96 12.82 0.83
CA ALA A 206 -2.31 12.27 0.93
C ALA A 206 -3.21 12.74 -0.22
N ARG A 207 -3.12 14.03 -0.59
CA ARG A 207 -3.80 14.59 -1.76
C ARG A 207 -3.35 13.92 -3.05
N THR A 208 -2.04 13.83 -3.30
CA THR A 208 -1.53 13.17 -4.51
C THR A 208 -1.98 11.71 -4.59
N TRP A 209 -1.99 10.99 -3.47
CA TRP A 209 -2.52 9.62 -3.43
C TRP A 209 -4.01 9.56 -3.77
N SER A 210 -4.82 10.52 -3.31
CA SER A 210 -6.23 10.60 -3.70
C SER A 210 -6.42 10.83 -5.19
N GLU A 211 -5.66 11.76 -5.78
CA GLU A 211 -5.68 12.06 -7.22
C GLU A 211 -5.23 10.84 -8.05
N LEU A 212 -4.22 10.11 -7.58
CA LEU A 212 -3.76 8.86 -8.22
C LEU A 212 -4.76 7.72 -8.08
N ALA A 213 -5.48 7.64 -6.96
CA ALA A 213 -6.55 6.65 -6.78
C ALA A 213 -7.69 6.87 -7.78
N GLU A 214 -8.03 8.12 -8.07
CA GLU A 214 -9.06 8.49 -9.05
C GLU A 214 -8.61 8.27 -10.50
N THR A 215 -7.37 8.64 -10.83
CA THR A 215 -6.86 8.64 -12.22
C THR A 215 -6.26 7.32 -12.66
N SER A 216 -5.58 6.62 -11.76
CA SER A 216 -4.79 5.42 -12.08
C SER A 216 -5.23 4.16 -11.32
N ALA A 217 -6.34 4.25 -10.57
CA ALA A 217 -6.79 3.19 -9.68
C ALA A 217 -5.68 2.74 -8.68
N ALA A 218 -4.89 3.69 -8.19
CA ALA A 218 -3.93 3.44 -7.13
C ALA A 218 -4.64 3.02 -5.83
N PHE A 219 -3.97 2.21 -5.00
CA PHE A 219 -4.47 1.77 -3.69
C PHE A 219 -5.85 1.07 -3.71
N THR A 220 -6.22 0.44 -4.83
CA THR A 220 -7.48 -0.33 -4.96
C THR A 220 -7.65 -1.38 -3.88
N HIS A 221 -6.55 -2.03 -3.49
CA HIS A 221 -6.56 -3.14 -2.53
C HIS A 221 -6.05 -2.75 -1.13
N LEU A 222 -5.64 -1.49 -0.92
CA LEU A 222 -5.14 -1.03 0.38
C LEU A 222 -6.29 -0.97 1.38
N ARG A 223 -6.31 -1.84 2.39
CA ARG A 223 -7.35 -1.91 3.42
C ARG A 223 -6.97 -1.20 4.71
N VAL A 224 -5.70 -1.31 5.12
CA VAL A 224 -5.22 -0.82 6.41
C VAL A 224 -4.07 0.17 6.23
N LEU A 225 -4.18 1.33 6.86
CA LEU A 225 -3.11 2.32 6.97
C LEU A 225 -2.77 2.55 8.45
N ARG A 226 -1.52 2.28 8.84
CA ARG A 226 -1.03 2.53 10.20
C ARG A 226 0.00 3.67 10.17
N LEU A 227 -0.20 4.66 11.01
CA LEU A 227 0.61 5.87 11.04
C LEU A 227 1.17 6.06 12.44
N TYR A 228 2.47 6.30 12.55
CA TYR A 228 3.10 6.68 13.79
C TYR A 228 3.76 8.04 13.66
N SER A 229 3.45 8.94 14.60
CA SER A 229 4.12 10.23 14.77
C SER A 229 4.23 11.01 13.46
N GLN A 230 3.09 11.24 12.81
CA GLN A 230 2.98 12.10 11.62
C GLN A 230 2.51 13.50 12.05
N PRO A 231 3.43 14.46 12.30
CA PRO A 231 3.05 15.79 12.74
C PRO A 231 2.38 16.60 11.63
N ASP A 232 2.81 16.43 10.37
CA ASP A 232 2.36 17.25 9.24
C ASP A 232 1.07 16.74 8.57
N LEU A 233 0.44 15.71 9.16
CA LEU A 233 -0.83 15.17 8.69
C LEU A 233 -1.97 15.78 9.49
N SER A 234 -2.86 16.48 8.79
CA SER A 234 -4.04 17.13 9.36
C SER A 234 -5.33 16.33 9.07
N PRO A 235 -6.47 16.73 9.64
CA PRO A 235 -7.78 16.16 9.28
C PRO A 235 -8.08 16.26 7.78
N VAL A 236 -7.54 17.27 7.08
CA VAL A 236 -7.67 17.41 5.62
C VAL A 236 -6.99 16.26 4.90
N GLY A 237 -5.81 15.83 5.35
CA GLY A 237 -5.14 14.64 4.85
C GLY A 237 -6.00 13.39 4.98
N ILE A 238 -6.69 13.21 6.12
CA ILE A 238 -7.62 12.08 6.33
C ILE A 238 -8.80 12.13 5.35
N ARG A 239 -9.29 13.33 4.98
CA ARG A 239 -10.32 13.48 3.95
C ARG A 239 -9.83 13.02 2.58
N TYR A 240 -8.61 13.38 2.18
CA TYR A 240 -8.04 12.85 0.94
C TYR A 240 -7.92 11.32 0.96
N LEU A 241 -7.50 10.74 2.09
CA LEU A 241 -7.43 9.28 2.25
C LEU A 241 -8.81 8.59 2.19
N SER A 242 -9.92 9.33 2.38
CA SER A 242 -11.27 8.80 2.18
C SER A 242 -11.60 8.45 0.73
N ALA A 243 -10.86 9.02 -0.24
CA ALA A 243 -11.02 8.73 -1.66
C ALA A 243 -10.43 7.36 -2.05
N LEU A 244 -9.52 6.81 -1.23
CA LEU A 244 -8.93 5.50 -1.51
C LEU A 244 -10.00 4.40 -1.44
N PRO A 245 -10.28 3.66 -2.51
CA PRO A 245 -11.48 2.82 -2.58
C PRO A 245 -11.44 1.62 -1.63
N GLY A 246 -10.28 0.98 -1.48
CA GLY A 246 -10.12 -0.20 -0.62
C GLY A 246 -9.96 0.10 0.88
N LEU A 247 -9.69 1.35 1.26
CA LEU A 247 -9.22 1.68 2.61
C LEU A 247 -10.37 1.62 3.62
N CYS A 248 -10.30 0.70 4.57
CA CYS A 248 -11.34 0.52 5.58
C CYS A 248 -10.90 0.96 6.99
N LEU A 249 -9.60 1.01 7.26
CA LEU A 249 -9.08 1.29 8.59
C LEU A 249 -7.83 2.16 8.55
N ILE A 250 -7.83 3.24 9.34
CA ILE A 250 -6.64 4.04 9.65
C ILE A 250 -6.39 3.94 11.15
N ILE A 251 -5.15 3.62 11.55
CA ILE A 251 -4.70 3.60 12.94
C ILE A 251 -3.61 4.66 13.08
N ALA A 252 -3.89 5.74 13.80
CA ALA A 252 -2.97 6.85 13.99
C ALA A 252 -2.48 6.90 15.44
N HIS A 253 -1.18 6.68 15.65
CA HIS A 253 -0.53 6.75 16.94
C HIS A 253 0.30 8.03 17.05
N GLY A 254 0.07 8.82 18.10
CA GLY A 254 0.92 10.00 18.39
C GLY A 254 0.93 11.06 17.28
N CYS A 255 -0.17 11.21 16.53
CA CYS A 255 -0.34 12.24 15.50
C CYS A 255 -1.08 13.45 16.12
N PRO A 256 -0.38 14.53 16.52
CA PRO A 256 -0.97 15.60 17.34
C PRO A 256 -2.10 16.34 16.62
N ASN A 257 -1.94 16.62 15.33
CA ASN A 257 -2.90 17.37 14.53
C ASN A 257 -4.18 16.58 14.20
N LEU A 258 -4.21 15.27 14.47
CA LEU A 258 -5.40 14.45 14.30
C LEU A 258 -6.27 14.38 15.56
N LYS A 259 -5.80 14.93 16.69
CA LYS A 259 -6.58 14.95 17.95
C LYS A 259 -7.84 15.79 17.83
N SER A 260 -7.87 16.81 16.98
CA SER A 260 -9.07 17.63 16.73
C SER A 260 -10.23 16.80 16.16
N CYS A 261 -9.94 15.72 15.43
CA CYS A 261 -10.96 14.80 14.91
C CYS A 261 -11.78 14.11 16.02
N LEU A 262 -11.21 13.93 17.21
CA LEU A 262 -11.93 13.36 18.37
C LEU A 262 -12.85 14.39 19.05
N GLN A 263 -12.64 15.69 18.81
CA GLN A 263 -13.33 16.79 19.51
C GLN A 263 -14.53 17.34 18.72
N GLY A 264 -14.95 16.68 17.65
CA GLY A 264 -16.18 17.01 16.93
C GLY A 264 -16.01 17.79 15.63
N GLU A 265 -14.79 17.92 15.07
CA GLU A 265 -14.66 18.29 13.66
C GLU A 265 -15.32 17.19 12.82
N SER A 266 -16.50 17.51 12.26
CA SER A 266 -17.38 16.59 11.54
C SER A 266 -16.69 15.98 10.31
N LEU A 267 -15.99 14.87 10.52
CA LEU A 267 -15.66 13.86 9.50
C LEU A 267 -16.86 12.93 9.22
N ASP A 268 -18.02 13.17 9.84
CA ASP A 268 -19.27 12.45 9.59
C ASP A 268 -19.68 12.46 8.11
N LYS A 269 -19.32 13.53 7.39
CA LYS A 269 -19.57 13.66 5.94
C LYS A 269 -18.60 12.83 5.09
N ASP A 270 -17.47 12.42 5.65
CA ASP A 270 -16.33 11.84 4.93
C ASP A 270 -16.24 10.31 5.11
N ARG A 271 -17.35 9.68 5.54
CA ARG A 271 -17.50 8.21 5.71
C ARG A 271 -16.61 7.59 6.79
N TRP A 272 -16.02 8.37 7.70
CA TRP A 272 -15.19 7.87 8.79
C TRP A 272 -15.94 7.88 10.13
N GLU A 273 -15.88 6.78 10.86
CA GLU A 273 -16.20 6.69 12.28
C GLU A 273 -14.89 6.78 13.08
N VAL A 274 -14.81 7.76 13.99
CA VAL A 274 -13.58 8.05 14.75
C VAL A 274 -13.74 7.57 16.18
N THR A 275 -12.85 6.70 16.65
CA THR A 275 -12.86 6.18 18.02
C THR A 275 -11.46 6.18 18.63
N ALA A 276 -11.36 6.37 19.94
CA ALA A 276 -10.10 6.21 20.68
C ALA A 276 -9.92 4.78 21.24
N ILE A 277 -10.96 3.94 21.12
CA ILE A 277 -10.99 2.58 21.66
C ILE A 277 -10.82 1.60 20.50
N PRO A 278 -9.86 0.66 20.56
CA PRO A 278 -9.71 -0.36 19.54
C PRO A 278 -10.98 -1.22 19.48
N GLN A 279 -11.64 -1.31 18.32
CA GLN A 279 -12.79 -2.20 18.13
C GLN A 279 -12.40 -3.67 17.85
N PHE A 280 -11.10 -4.01 17.85
CA PHE A 280 -10.63 -5.40 17.75
C PHE A 280 -10.92 -6.27 18.99
N VAL A 281 -11.76 -5.76 19.91
CA VAL A 281 -12.21 -6.43 21.12
C VAL A 281 -13.13 -7.59 20.74
N VAL A 282 -12.58 -8.79 20.79
CA VAL A 282 -13.39 -10.01 20.91
C VAL A 282 -14.00 -9.97 22.32
N LYS A 283 -15.31 -9.78 22.43
CA LYS A 283 -16.04 -10.00 23.68
C LYS A 283 -16.06 -11.51 23.97
N ASN A 284 -14.97 -12.04 24.51
CA ASN A 284 -15.03 -13.34 25.18
C ASN A 284 -15.40 -13.11 26.63
N SER A 285 -16.34 -13.91 27.12
CA SER A 285 -16.97 -13.83 28.42
C SER A 285 -15.94 -13.65 29.54
N ASN A 286 -16.09 -12.55 30.26
CA ASN A 286 -15.55 -12.26 31.60
C ASN A 286 -14.09 -11.80 31.77
N GLN A 287 -13.28 -11.61 30.72
CA GLN A 287 -12.03 -10.82 30.81
C GLN A 287 -11.81 -10.01 29.53
N ILE A 288 -11.84 -8.67 29.65
CA ILE A 288 -11.58 -7.74 28.53
C ILE A 288 -10.06 -7.59 28.40
N GLU A 289 -9.41 -8.49 27.66
CA GLU A 289 -8.03 -8.23 27.22
C GLU A 289 -8.06 -7.33 25.97
N VAL A 290 -7.89 -6.02 26.20
CA VAL A 290 -7.67 -5.03 25.15
C VAL A 290 -6.25 -5.22 24.61
N SER A 291 -6.08 -6.11 23.64
CA SER A 291 -4.80 -6.28 22.96
C SER A 291 -4.90 -5.69 21.55
N GLU A 292 -4.27 -4.53 21.33
CA GLU A 292 -4.07 -4.02 19.97
C GLU A 292 -3.34 -5.09 19.14
N PRO A 293 -3.75 -5.36 17.89
CA PRO A 293 -3.02 -6.29 17.02
C PRO A 293 -1.54 -5.90 16.94
N LEU A 294 -0.68 -6.87 17.23
CA LEU A 294 0.76 -6.68 17.42
C LEU A 294 1.46 -6.40 16.08
N THR A 295 0.84 -6.81 14.98
CA THR A 295 1.39 -6.70 13.63
C THR A 295 0.41 -6.09 12.64
N LEU A 296 0.93 -5.39 11.63
CA LEU A 296 0.12 -4.83 10.53
C LEU A 296 -0.64 -5.94 9.76
N TYR A 297 -0.04 -7.13 9.67
CA TYR A 297 -0.68 -8.30 9.09
C TYR A 297 -1.91 -8.78 9.88
N GLU A 298 -1.85 -8.79 11.22
CA GLU A 298 -3.03 -9.10 12.05
C GLU A 298 -4.14 -8.06 11.86
N CYS A 299 -3.79 -6.76 11.75
CA CYS A 299 -4.77 -5.71 11.43
C CYS A 299 -5.47 -6.02 10.10
N TYR A 300 -4.68 -6.36 9.07
CA TYR A 300 -5.20 -6.73 7.75
C TYR A 300 -6.14 -7.94 7.84
N GLN A 301 -5.75 -9.00 8.56
CA GLN A 301 -6.60 -10.19 8.74
C GLN A 301 -7.92 -9.86 9.46
N LYS A 302 -7.86 -9.06 10.52
CA LYS A 302 -9.05 -8.63 11.28
C LYS A 302 -9.94 -7.69 10.47
N SER A 303 -9.40 -6.93 9.52
CA SER A 303 -10.16 -6.02 8.65
C SER A 303 -11.21 -6.73 7.78
N PHE A 304 -11.08 -8.05 7.56
CA PHE A 304 -12.08 -8.85 6.87
C PHE A 304 -13.26 -9.25 7.76
N HIS A 305 -13.08 -9.30 9.07
CA HIS A 305 -14.14 -9.72 10.00
C HIS A 305 -15.15 -8.60 10.32
N ALA A 306 -14.79 -7.34 10.09
CA ALA A 306 -15.67 -6.18 10.30
C ALA A 306 -16.63 -5.92 9.12
N SER A 307 -16.40 -6.54 7.97
CA SER A 307 -17.20 -6.37 6.74
C SER A 307 -18.05 -7.62 6.51
N SER A 308 -19.17 -7.76 7.22
CA SER A 308 -20.00 -8.98 7.16
C SER A 308 -21.06 -8.98 6.05
N ASP A 309 -21.07 -8.03 5.11
CA ASP A 309 -22.10 -7.99 4.07
C ASP A 309 -21.55 -7.59 2.69
N GLY A 310 -21.74 -8.46 1.70
CA GLY A 310 -21.88 -8.07 0.29
C GLY A 310 -20.91 -8.66 -0.74
N HIS A 311 -19.62 -8.84 -0.43
CA HIS A 311 -18.59 -9.18 -1.46
C HIS A 311 -17.85 -10.50 -1.21
N VAL A 312 -18.59 -11.58 -0.97
CA VAL A 312 -18.06 -12.90 -0.55
C VAL A 312 -17.05 -13.51 -1.55
N ILE A 313 -17.21 -13.26 -2.85
CA ILE A 313 -16.38 -13.91 -3.90
C ILE A 313 -15.02 -13.21 -4.05
N GLU A 314 -14.98 -11.88 -4.03
CA GLU A 314 -13.74 -11.10 -4.20
C GLU A 314 -12.92 -11.09 -2.89
N GLU A 315 -13.58 -11.05 -1.74
CA GLU A 315 -12.93 -11.18 -0.43
C GLU A 315 -12.37 -12.59 -0.20
N GLY A 316 -13.00 -13.63 -0.74
CA GLY A 316 -12.49 -15.01 -0.70
C GLY A 316 -11.17 -15.18 -1.44
N LEU A 317 -11.01 -14.55 -2.63
CA LEU A 317 -9.74 -14.52 -3.35
C LEU A 317 -8.68 -13.71 -2.58
N LEU A 318 -9.05 -12.55 -2.03
CA LEU A 318 -8.14 -11.68 -1.27
C LEU A 318 -7.62 -12.31 0.03
N ARG A 319 -8.46 -13.09 0.73
CA ARG A 319 -8.15 -13.77 1.99
C ARG A 319 -7.25 -15.00 1.83
N GLY A 320 -7.25 -15.57 0.63
CA GLY A 320 -6.53 -16.78 0.26
C GLY A 320 -5.14 -16.54 -0.35
N SER A 321 -4.85 -15.35 -0.88
CA SER A 321 -3.55 -15.07 -1.49
C SER A 321 -2.40 -15.16 -0.48
N PRO A 322 -1.21 -15.67 -0.90
CA PRO A 322 0.01 -15.54 -0.12
C PRO A 322 0.34 -14.07 0.18
N VAL A 323 0.91 -13.80 1.34
CA VAL A 323 1.21 -12.45 1.83
C VAL A 323 2.69 -12.31 2.12
N LEU A 324 3.29 -11.28 1.53
CA LEU A 324 4.63 -10.80 1.84
C LEU A 324 4.53 -9.64 2.84
N ASP A 325 5.11 -9.80 4.02
CA ASP A 325 5.35 -8.74 5.00
C ASP A 325 6.77 -8.21 4.83
N PHE A 326 6.87 -7.06 4.19
CA PHE A 326 8.14 -6.41 3.86
C PHE A 326 8.35 -5.20 4.76
N ARG A 327 9.45 -5.17 5.53
CA ARG A 327 9.72 -4.12 6.51
C ARG A 327 11.08 -3.48 6.26
N ILE A 328 11.09 -2.17 6.02
CA ILE A 328 12.32 -1.35 5.95
C ILE A 328 12.34 -0.45 7.18
N VAL A 329 12.95 -0.92 8.26
CA VAL A 329 12.97 -0.22 9.56
C VAL A 329 14.30 -0.42 10.28
N PRO A 330 14.84 0.62 10.97
CA PRO A 330 16.12 0.52 11.68
C PRO A 330 16.17 -0.62 12.71
N GLU A 331 17.37 -1.05 13.06
CA GLU A 331 17.60 -1.95 14.19
C GLU A 331 17.27 -1.24 15.52
N GLY A 332 16.66 -1.93 16.50
CA GLY A 332 16.12 -1.29 17.71
C GLY A 332 14.71 -0.71 17.57
N SER A 333 14.15 -0.62 16.36
CA SER A 333 12.71 -0.37 16.14
C SER A 333 11.82 -1.56 16.54
N GLN A 334 12.38 -2.57 17.22
CA GLN A 334 11.63 -3.73 17.71
C GLN A 334 10.53 -3.24 18.66
N GLY A 335 9.31 -3.18 18.15
CA GLY A 335 8.14 -2.86 18.96
C GLY A 335 7.84 -1.36 19.06
N LEU A 336 7.37 -0.77 17.96
CA LEU A 336 6.31 0.24 18.09
C LEU A 336 5.03 -0.33 18.75
N GLY A 337 4.94 -1.66 18.89
CA GLY A 337 3.96 -2.35 19.75
C GLY A 337 4.34 -2.48 21.23
N LYS A 338 5.51 -1.98 21.69
CA LYS A 338 5.94 -2.04 23.11
C LYS A 338 6.39 -0.68 23.69
N ARG A 339 6.01 0.45 23.09
CA ARG A 339 5.86 1.71 23.84
C ARG A 339 4.38 1.76 24.25
N GLY A 340 4.01 1.34 25.45
CA GLY A 340 4.48 1.96 26.69
C GLY A 340 3.80 3.33 26.82
N SER A 341 2.57 3.32 27.33
CA SER A 341 1.86 4.46 27.93
C SER A 341 1.37 5.60 27.02
N SER A 342 0.04 5.76 27.01
CA SER A 342 -0.73 7.02 26.94
C SER A 342 -0.62 8.00 25.77
N SER A 343 0.14 7.75 24.70
CA SER A 343 0.01 8.58 23.49
C SER A 343 -1.28 8.20 22.75
N SER A 344 -2.28 9.09 22.77
CA SER A 344 -3.62 8.93 22.15
C SER A 344 -3.58 8.22 20.78
N THR A 345 -3.97 6.94 20.74
CA THR A 345 -4.26 6.25 19.49
C THR A 345 -5.64 6.69 19.00
N ILE A 346 -5.74 6.97 17.71
CA ILE A 346 -7.00 7.33 17.05
C ILE A 346 -7.26 6.31 15.95
N TYR A 347 -8.46 5.74 15.96
CA TYR A 347 -8.93 4.80 14.97
C TYR A 347 -9.94 5.51 14.06
N PHE A 348 -9.74 5.39 12.75
CA PHE A 348 -10.72 5.80 11.75
C PHE A 348 -11.20 4.56 11.02
N GLN A 349 -12.47 4.23 11.17
CA GLN A 349 -13.09 3.09 10.50
C GLN A 349 -14.07 3.58 9.44
N ARG A 350 -13.98 3.03 8.24
CA ARG A 350 -14.92 3.40 7.18
C ARG A 350 -16.30 2.87 7.53
N ARG A 351 -17.32 3.74 7.50
CA ARG A 351 -18.72 3.35 7.63
C ARG A 351 -19.08 2.43 6.46
N THR A 352 -19.46 1.20 6.79
CA THR A 352 -20.22 0.38 5.85
C THR A 352 -21.61 1.01 5.75
N ALA A 353 -22.17 1.06 4.54
CA ALA A 353 -23.51 1.60 4.32
C ALA A 353 -24.57 0.62 4.86
N SER A 354 -24.59 0.35 6.16
CA SER A 354 -25.70 -0.32 6.84
C SER A 354 -26.63 0.76 7.40
N GLY A 355 -27.61 1.14 6.58
CA GLY A 355 -28.62 2.10 6.99
C GLY A 355 -29.47 2.52 5.83
N SER A 356 -30.66 1.94 5.75
CA SER A 356 -31.78 2.44 4.95
C SER A 356 -31.75 3.97 4.89
N ARG A 357 -31.78 4.52 3.66
CA ARG A 357 -32.20 5.90 3.44
C ARG A 357 -33.42 6.16 4.33
N PRO A 358 -33.40 7.14 5.25
CA PRO A 358 -34.66 7.60 5.82
C PRO A 358 -35.57 7.93 4.64
N PRO A 359 -36.82 7.45 4.60
CA PRO A 359 -37.73 7.89 3.56
C PRO A 359 -37.73 9.40 3.60
N ASP A 360 -37.48 10.02 2.44
CA ASP A 360 -37.58 11.47 2.29
C ASP A 360 -38.87 11.93 2.99
N PRO A 361 -38.83 12.98 3.84
CA PRO A 361 -40.03 13.45 4.50
C PRO A 361 -41.08 13.70 3.40
N PRO A 362 -42.31 13.20 3.56
CA PRO A 362 -43.31 13.31 2.51
C PRO A 362 -43.45 14.78 2.16
N LEU A 363 -43.17 15.11 0.90
CA LEU A 363 -43.43 16.41 0.31
C LEU A 363 -44.84 16.81 0.76
N LYS A 364 -44.93 17.83 1.61
CA LYS A 364 -46.19 18.47 1.97
C LYS A 364 -46.91 18.73 0.66
N LYS A 365 -48.03 18.03 0.44
CA LYS A 365 -49.00 18.40 -0.59
C LYS A 365 -49.40 19.84 -0.28
N VAL A 366 -48.81 20.78 -0.99
CA VAL A 366 -49.31 22.14 -1.07
C VAL A 366 -50.68 22.02 -1.72
N LYS A 367 -51.70 22.18 -0.89
CA LYS A 367 -53.09 22.30 -1.27
C LYS A 367 -53.21 23.58 -2.09
N MET A 368 -53.10 23.47 -3.41
CA MET A 368 -53.51 24.53 -4.34
C MET A 368 -55.04 24.59 -4.26
N ALA A 369 -55.53 25.51 -3.44
CA ALA A 369 -56.88 26.03 -3.57
C ALA A 369 -56.88 26.91 -4.80
N ASP A 370 -57.70 26.54 -5.78
CA ASP A 370 -58.11 27.43 -6.84
C ASP A 370 -59.65 27.46 -6.79
N GLN A 371 -60.21 28.60 -6.40
CA GLN A 371 -61.43 29.16 -6.97
C GLN A 371 -61.84 30.48 -6.30
N SER A 372 -61.86 31.51 -7.16
CA SER A 372 -62.69 32.74 -7.17
C SER A 372 -62.33 33.89 -6.22
N PRO A 373 -62.26 35.15 -6.73
CA PRO A 373 -63.48 35.85 -7.17
C PRO A 373 -63.39 36.65 -8.50
N GLU A 374 -64.45 36.53 -9.32
CA GLU A 374 -65.06 37.60 -10.14
C GLU A 374 -66.47 37.83 -9.54
N GLU A 375 -67.17 38.97 -9.54
CA GLU A 375 -67.34 40.09 -10.48
C GLU A 375 -67.64 41.38 -9.66
N THR A 376 -67.32 42.61 -10.08
CA THR A 376 -68.12 43.37 -11.05
C THR A 376 -67.42 44.67 -11.50
N SER A 377 -67.56 44.95 -12.80
CA SER A 377 -67.41 46.22 -13.55
C SER A 377 -68.10 47.45 -12.91
N ARG A 378 -67.71 48.72 -13.16
CA ARG A 378 -67.56 49.48 -14.44
C ARG A 378 -66.70 50.79 -14.24
N PRO A 379 -66.49 51.67 -15.24
CA PRO A 379 -65.75 51.51 -16.51
C PRO A 379 -64.74 52.67 -16.79
N SER A 380 -63.80 52.54 -17.74
CA SER A 380 -63.71 53.41 -18.95
C SER A 380 -62.38 53.29 -19.72
N SER A 381 -62.53 53.50 -21.03
CA SER A 381 -61.52 53.88 -22.03
C SER A 381 -60.52 52.82 -22.49
N GLY A 382 -60.69 52.41 -23.74
CA GLY A 382 -59.75 51.57 -24.47
C GLY A 382 -58.61 52.39 -25.07
N SER A 383 -57.51 51.73 -25.42
CA SER A 383 -57.18 51.44 -26.82
C SER A 383 -55.77 50.83 -26.96
N ARG A 384 -55.64 49.97 -27.98
CA ARG A 384 -54.43 49.59 -28.75
C ARG A 384 -53.56 48.42 -28.26
N LYS A 385 -53.57 47.38 -29.10
CA LYS A 385 -52.58 46.30 -29.24
C LYS A 385 -51.27 46.85 -29.85
N PRO A 386 -50.16 46.10 -29.75
CA PRO A 386 -49.73 45.36 -30.94
C PRO A 386 -49.25 43.92 -30.69
N VAL A 387 -49.22 43.17 -31.79
CA VAL A 387 -48.96 41.74 -31.96
C VAL A 387 -47.48 41.53 -32.33
N MET A 388 -46.83 40.46 -31.84
CA MET A 388 -45.77 39.80 -32.61
C MET A 388 -45.85 38.28 -32.49
N ARG A 389 -45.71 37.62 -33.64
CA ARG A 389 -46.03 36.22 -33.93
C ARG A 389 -44.98 35.25 -33.38
N LYS A 390 -45.48 34.06 -33.04
CA LYS A 390 -44.76 32.82 -32.71
C LYS A 390 -43.79 32.40 -33.83
N GLY A 391 -42.55 32.07 -33.48
CA GLY A 391 -41.66 31.22 -34.27
C GLY A 391 -41.80 29.77 -33.80
N ASN A 392 -41.97 28.83 -34.74
CA ASN A 392 -41.90 27.39 -34.49
C ASN A 392 -40.47 26.89 -34.80
N PRO A 393 -40.05 25.73 -34.25
CA PRO A 393 -38.66 25.37 -34.02
C PRO A 393 -37.99 24.81 -35.27
N ARG A 394 -36.69 25.07 -35.44
CA ARG A 394 -35.87 24.38 -36.45
C ARG A 394 -35.40 23.04 -35.89
N ASP A 395 -35.50 22.05 -36.76
CA ASP A 395 -35.18 20.64 -36.57
C ASP A 395 -33.66 20.42 -36.52
N LEU A 396 -33.21 19.53 -35.63
CA LEU A 396 -31.80 19.28 -35.27
C LEU A 396 -30.97 18.64 -36.40
N ARG A 397 -31.60 18.31 -37.53
CA ARG A 397 -30.94 17.73 -38.71
C ARG A 397 -30.20 18.75 -39.57
N ASP A 398 -30.56 20.03 -39.51
CA ASP A 398 -29.91 21.08 -40.31
C ASP A 398 -28.63 21.65 -39.64
N VAL A 399 -28.37 21.33 -38.36
CA VAL A 399 -27.19 21.82 -37.63
C VAL A 399 -25.99 20.84 -37.70
N LEU A 400 -26.24 19.59 -38.11
CA LEU A 400 -25.19 18.56 -38.22
C LEU A 400 -24.60 18.43 -39.63
N GLY A 401 -25.04 19.25 -40.59
CA GLY A 401 -24.48 19.29 -41.95
C GLY A 401 -23.22 20.16 -42.10
N ASP A 402 -22.88 20.97 -41.11
CA ASP A 402 -21.72 21.89 -41.16
C ASP A 402 -20.44 21.31 -40.52
N PHE A 403 -20.46 20.04 -40.08
CA PHE A 403 -19.29 19.36 -39.53
C PHE A 403 -19.24 17.86 -39.92
N LEU A 404 -18.98 17.58 -41.20
CA LEU A 404 -18.51 16.30 -41.77
C LEU A 404 -19.44 15.07 -41.73
#